data_AF-A0A924Z609-F1
#
_entry.id   AF-A0A924Z609-F1
#
_cell.length_a   1.000
_cell.length_b   1.000
_cell.length_c   1.000
_cell.angle_alpha   90.00
_cell.angle_beta   90.00
_cell.angle_gamma   90.00
#
_symmetry.space_group_name_H-M   'P 1'
#
loop_
_entity.id
_entity.type
_entity.pdbx_description
1 polymer ?
#
loop_
_entity_poly.entity_id
_entity_poly.type
_entity_poly.pdbx_seq_one_letter_code
_entity_poly.pdbx_strand_id
1 'polypeptide(L)'
;MEFSKKVYYISEHTDQEIFHGGIGPMDIEKILKRNDAIAIRFPYHFDFSIRAKVMRVVYLIKTFLRIEAGSVIVFQHPLYARMNKLLLQILRLRKTVVPICLIADIDGIKDGNEFLLQKEMNWFRQFNYF
;
A
#
# COMPACT_ATOMS: atom_id res chain seq x y z
N MET A 1 -10.95 -21.04 16.30
CA MET A 1 -10.17 -20.80 15.08
C MET A 1 -9.29 -19.59 15.37
N GLU A 2 -8.08 -19.83 15.84
CA GLU A 2 -7.12 -18.76 16.17
C GLU A 2 -6.65 -18.11 14.86
N PHE A 3 -7.12 -16.90 14.60
CA PHE A 3 -6.55 -16.09 13.55
C PHE A 3 -5.24 -15.51 14.08
N SER A 4 -4.11 -16.14 13.75
CA SER A 4 -2.85 -15.40 13.67
C SER A 4 -2.99 -14.43 12.49
N LYS A 5 -3.60 -13.26 12.74
CA LYS A 5 -3.76 -12.22 11.73
C LYS A 5 -2.39 -11.62 11.48
N LYS A 6 -1.66 -12.15 10.49
CA LYS A 6 -0.45 -11.49 10.00
C LYS A 6 -0.84 -10.12 9.45
N VAL A 7 -0.11 -9.11 9.87
CA VAL A 7 -0.27 -7.74 9.37
C VAL A 7 0.84 -7.51 8.37
N TYR A 8 0.45 -7.17 7.14
CA TYR A 8 1.35 -6.69 6.11
C TYR A 8 1.12 -5.21 5.93
N TYR A 9 2.14 -4.48 5.48
CA TYR A 9 1.97 -3.08 5.08
C TYR A 9 2.72 -2.74 3.81
N ILE A 10 2.12 -1.89 2.97
CA ILE A 10 2.80 -1.37 1.78
C ILE A 10 3.77 -0.27 2.22
N SER A 11 5.06 -0.46 1.96
CA SER A 11 6.11 0.49 2.31
C SER A 11 6.47 1.33 1.08
N GLU A 12 6.21 2.63 1.15
CA GLU A 12 6.62 3.61 0.13
C GLU A 12 7.62 4.64 0.68
N HIS A 13 7.67 4.84 2.01
CA HIS A 13 8.34 6.00 2.62
C HIS A 13 9.59 5.68 3.46
N THR A 14 9.72 4.48 4.05
CA THR A 14 10.75 4.24 5.10
C THR A 14 12.22 4.35 4.65
N ASP A 15 12.55 4.18 3.37
CA ASP A 15 13.94 4.34 2.89
C ASP A 15 14.09 5.40 1.78
N GLN A 16 13.35 6.50 1.83
CA GLN A 16 13.63 7.68 0.99
C GLN A 16 14.40 8.72 1.83
N GLU A 17 15.52 9.23 1.30
CA GLU A 17 16.17 10.40 1.87
C GLU A 17 15.17 11.57 1.82
N ILE A 18 14.94 12.17 2.99
CA ILE A 18 13.78 13.01 3.28
C ILE A 18 13.81 14.28 2.42
N PHE A 19 12.94 14.36 1.40
CA PHE A 19 12.59 15.62 0.75
C PHE A 19 11.11 15.91 0.99
N HIS A 20 10.85 16.67 2.06
CA HIS A 20 9.67 17.52 2.31
C HIS A 20 8.29 16.85 2.08
N GLY A 21 7.68 16.40 3.19
CA GLY A 21 6.28 15.92 3.25
C GLY A 21 6.06 14.63 4.04
N GLY A 22 7.13 13.92 4.42
CA GLY A 22 7.06 12.50 4.77
C GLY A 22 7.06 12.10 6.25
N ILE A 23 7.05 13.01 7.24
CA ILE A 23 7.21 12.63 8.65
C ILE A 23 6.08 11.70 9.12
N GLY A 24 4.82 12.11 8.91
CA GLY A 24 3.65 11.31 9.29
C GLY A 24 3.64 9.92 8.64
N PRO A 25 3.72 9.82 7.29
CA PRO A 25 3.74 8.53 6.63
C PRO A 25 4.90 7.62 7.01
N MET A 26 6.10 8.18 7.21
CA MET A 26 7.25 7.41 7.69
C MET A 26 7.06 6.93 9.12
N ASP A 27 6.50 7.74 10.01
CA ASP A 27 6.27 7.35 11.40
C ASP A 27 5.22 6.26 11.52
N ILE A 28 4.18 6.27 10.67
CA ILE A 28 3.23 5.16 10.53
C ILE A 28 3.97 3.87 10.16
N GLU A 29 4.84 3.88 9.14
CA GLU A 29 5.60 2.68 8.75
C GLU A 29 6.55 2.21 9.87
N LYS A 30 7.18 3.13 10.60
CA LYS A 30 8.02 2.78 11.76
C LYS A 30 7.21 2.13 12.88
N ILE A 31 6.01 2.63 13.18
CA ILE A 31 5.12 2.04 14.19
C ILE A 31 4.70 0.65 13.75
N LEU A 32 4.29 0.47 12.49
CA LEU A 32 3.92 -0.84 11.94
C LEU A 32 5.08 -1.83 12.04
N LYS A 33 6.28 -1.41 11.63
CA LYS A 33 7.50 -2.23 11.74
C LYS A 33 7.86 -2.58 13.18
N ARG A 34 7.66 -1.66 14.14
CA ARG A 34 7.88 -1.90 15.58
C ARG A 34 6.87 -2.88 16.18
N ASN A 35 5.71 -3.06 15.56
CA ASN A 35 4.67 -4.01 15.96
C ASN A 35 4.67 -5.28 15.09
N ASP A 36 5.85 -5.67 14.59
CA ASP A 36 6.07 -6.89 13.81
C ASP A 36 5.26 -7.02 12.51
N ALA A 37 4.77 -5.90 11.96
CA ALA A 37 4.12 -5.90 10.65
C ALA A 37 5.14 -6.17 9.54
N ILE A 38 4.72 -6.93 8.54
CA ILE A 38 5.57 -7.38 7.43
C ILE A 38 5.51 -6.36 6.28
N ALA A 39 6.65 -5.72 6.01
CA ALA A 39 6.76 -4.76 4.91
C ALA A 39 6.64 -5.46 3.54
N ILE A 40 5.81 -4.89 2.67
CA ILE A 40 5.74 -5.19 1.24
C ILE A 40 6.39 -4.01 0.51
N ARG A 41 7.52 -4.28 -0.12
CA ARG A 41 8.28 -3.28 -0.86
C ARG A 41 8.74 -3.86 -2.19
N PHE A 42 8.25 -3.30 -3.29
CA PHE A 42 8.66 -3.74 -4.62
C PHE A 42 10.15 -3.50 -4.86
N PRO A 43 10.86 -4.39 -5.57
CA PRO A 43 12.24 -4.14 -5.95
C PRO A 43 12.31 -3.10 -7.08
N TYR A 44 13.50 -2.51 -7.29
CA TYR A 44 13.81 -1.63 -8.42
C TYR A 44 12.92 -0.37 -8.51
N HIS A 45 12.78 0.40 -7.42
CA HIS A 45 11.91 1.60 -7.39
C HIS A 45 12.28 2.65 -8.44
N PHE A 46 13.58 2.86 -8.67
CA PHE A 46 14.10 3.90 -9.57
C PHE A 46 14.68 3.37 -10.90
N ASP A 47 14.58 2.05 -11.15
CA ASP A 47 15.09 1.44 -12.38
C ASP A 47 13.94 1.10 -13.34
N PHE A 48 13.98 1.67 -14.55
CA PHE A 48 12.92 1.55 -15.57
C PHE A 48 13.26 0.54 -16.67
N SER A 49 14.33 -0.22 -16.53
CA SER A 49 14.72 -1.26 -17.47
C SER A 49 13.64 -2.33 -17.63
N ILE A 50 13.66 -3.03 -18.76
CA ILE A 50 12.75 -4.14 -19.04
C ILE A 50 12.90 -5.22 -17.95
N ARG A 51 14.15 -5.50 -17.54
CA ARG A 51 14.45 -6.45 -16.46
C ARG A 51 13.80 -6.04 -15.14
N ALA A 52 13.91 -4.77 -14.74
CA ALA A 52 13.26 -4.26 -13.54
C ALA A 52 11.73 -4.43 -13.59
N LYS A 53 11.11 -4.12 -14.74
CA LYS A 53 9.66 -4.32 -14.93
C LYS A 53 9.26 -5.78 -14.76
N VAL A 54 9.97 -6.72 -15.38
CA VAL A 54 9.72 -8.17 -15.23
C VAL A 54 9.87 -8.61 -13.78
N MET A 55 10.94 -8.16 -13.10
CA MET A 55 11.17 -8.52 -11.71
C MET A 55 10.09 -7.99 -10.76
N ARG A 56 9.54 -6.79 -11.01
CA ARG A 56 8.37 -6.29 -10.26
C ARG A 56 7.15 -7.17 -10.47
N VAL A 57 6.89 -7.64 -11.70
CA VAL A 57 5.77 -8.57 -11.97
C VAL A 57 5.98 -9.90 -11.25
N VAL A 58 7.19 -10.46 -11.28
CA VAL A 58 7.52 -11.68 -10.53
C VAL A 58 7.32 -11.46 -9.02
N TYR A 59 7.74 -10.31 -8.49
CA TYR A 59 7.54 -9.96 -7.09
C TYR A 59 6.06 -9.81 -6.73
N LEU A 60 5.25 -9.18 -7.59
CA LEU A 60 3.79 -9.08 -7.44
C LEU A 60 3.17 -10.47 -7.25
N ILE A 61 3.47 -11.39 -8.18
CA ILE A 61 2.93 -12.75 -8.15
C ILE A 61 3.39 -13.49 -6.89
N LYS A 62 4.68 -13.43 -6.56
CA LYS A 62 5.22 -14.06 -5.34
C LYS A 62 4.56 -13.51 -4.07
N THR A 63 4.38 -12.19 -4.00
CA THR A 63 3.75 -11.54 -2.85
C THR A 63 2.29 -11.93 -2.73
N PHE A 64 1.54 -11.92 -3.84
CA PHE A 64 0.15 -12.35 -3.88
C PHE A 64 -0.04 -13.79 -3.36
N LEU A 65 0.83 -14.71 -3.79
CA LEU A 65 0.80 -16.11 -3.36
C LEU A 65 1.26 -16.30 -1.90
N ARG A 66 2.18 -15.45 -1.40
CA ARG A 66 2.71 -15.52 -0.04
C ARG A 66 1.73 -15.02 1.02
N ILE A 67 0.87 -14.07 0.68
CA ILE A 67 -0.07 -13.50 1.66
C ILE A 67 -1.10 -14.58 2.05
N GLU A 68 -1.14 -14.86 3.34
CA GLU A 68 -2.00 -15.89 3.93
C GLU A 68 -3.45 -15.40 4.03
N ALA A 69 -4.40 -16.33 3.96
CA ALA A 69 -5.81 -16.03 4.19
C ALA A 69 -6.02 -15.54 5.63
N GLY A 70 -6.91 -14.56 5.83
CA GLY A 70 -7.17 -13.95 7.14
C GLY A 70 -6.21 -12.81 7.50
N SER A 71 -5.21 -12.54 6.66
CA SER A 71 -4.24 -11.46 6.89
C SER A 71 -4.85 -10.07 6.71
N VAL A 72 -4.24 -9.10 7.37
CA VAL A 72 -4.54 -7.67 7.22
C VAL A 72 -3.48 -7.04 6.33
N ILE A 73 -3.90 -6.14 5.43
CA ILE A 73 -2.98 -5.34 4.61
C ILE A 73 -3.25 -3.88 4.87
N VAL A 74 -2.26 -3.22 5.47
CA VAL A 74 -2.29 -1.79 5.71
C VAL A 74 -1.62 -1.06 4.55
N PHE A 75 -2.21 0.02 4.10
CA PHE A 75 -1.59 0.90 3.12
C PHE A 75 -1.93 2.35 3.43
N GLN A 76 -1.10 3.27 2.93
CA GLN A 76 -1.29 4.70 3.15
C GLN A 76 -1.77 5.35 1.87
N HIS A 77 -2.78 6.22 1.97
CA HIS A 77 -3.21 7.06 0.86
C HIS A 77 -2.57 8.46 0.97
N PRO A 78 -2.07 9.04 -0.14
CA PRO A 78 -2.10 8.51 -1.51
C PRO A 78 -1.10 7.37 -1.76
N LEU A 79 -1.54 6.34 -2.49
CA LEU A 79 -0.63 5.36 -3.09
C LEU A 79 0.00 5.96 -4.34
N TYR A 80 1.32 6.07 -4.38
CA TYR A 80 2.00 6.61 -5.56
C TYR A 80 2.31 5.51 -6.58
N ALA A 81 2.81 4.35 -6.15
CA ALA A 81 3.26 3.34 -7.08
C ALA A 81 2.07 2.56 -7.71
N ARG A 82 1.98 2.56 -9.04
CA ARG A 82 0.96 1.80 -9.79
C ARG A 82 1.00 0.30 -9.46
N MET A 83 2.18 -0.25 -9.16
CA MET A 83 2.30 -1.66 -8.81
C MET A 83 1.69 -2.00 -7.46
N ASN A 84 1.77 -1.09 -6.50
CA ASN A 84 1.12 -1.25 -5.20
C ASN A 84 -0.40 -1.19 -5.35
N LYS A 85 -0.92 -0.29 -6.20
CA LYS A 85 -2.36 -0.26 -6.56
C LYS A 85 -2.81 -1.57 -7.19
N LEU A 86 -2.04 -2.12 -8.13
CA LEU A 86 -2.37 -3.41 -8.76
C LEU A 86 -2.37 -4.56 -7.74
N LEU A 87 -1.37 -4.60 -6.85
CA LEU A 87 -1.32 -5.59 -5.76
C LEU A 87 -2.58 -5.53 -4.88
N LEU A 88 -3.00 -4.34 -4.46
CA LEU A 88 -4.22 -4.16 -3.68
C LEU A 88 -5.45 -4.61 -4.46
N GLN A 89 -5.56 -4.26 -5.73
CA GLN A 89 -6.69 -4.66 -6.58
C GLN A 89 -6.83 -6.18 -6.67
N ILE A 90 -5.72 -6.90 -6.92
CA ILE A 90 -5.77 -8.37 -7.00
C ILE A 90 -6.03 -9.01 -5.63
N LEU A 91 -5.50 -8.46 -4.55
CA LEU A 91 -5.71 -9.00 -3.20
C LEU A 91 -7.13 -8.79 -2.70
N ARG A 92 -7.79 -7.71 -3.12
CA ARG A 92 -9.22 -7.47 -2.83
C ARG A 92 -10.14 -8.53 -3.43
N LEU A 93 -9.72 -9.21 -4.50
CA LEU A 93 -10.47 -10.35 -5.04
C LEU A 93 -10.48 -11.54 -4.05
N ARG A 94 -9.53 -11.58 -3.10
CA ARG A 94 -9.49 -12.58 -2.02
C ARG A 94 -10.30 -12.06 -0.82
N LYS A 95 -11.55 -12.53 -0.69
CA LYS A 95 -12.46 -12.15 0.41
C LYS A 95 -11.91 -12.39 1.84
N THR A 96 -10.87 -13.21 1.96
CA THR A 96 -10.23 -13.54 3.24
C THR A 96 -9.16 -12.53 3.66
N VAL A 97 -8.73 -11.62 2.79
CA VAL A 97 -7.73 -10.60 3.09
C VAL A 97 -8.44 -9.29 3.40
N VAL A 98 -8.05 -8.64 4.50
CA VAL A 98 -8.69 -7.40 4.95
C VAL A 98 -7.77 -6.20 4.65
N PRO A 99 -8.08 -5.38 3.64
CA PRO A 99 -7.36 -4.14 3.41
C PRO A 99 -7.80 -3.04 4.39
N ILE A 100 -6.85 -2.28 4.91
CA ILE A 100 -7.04 -1.08 5.73
C ILE A 100 -6.29 0.07 5.07
N CYS A 101 -7.01 1.13 4.74
CA CYS A 101 -6.45 2.38 4.25
C CYS A 101 -6.16 3.30 5.45
N LEU A 102 -4.97 3.88 5.51
CA LEU A 102 -4.64 4.98 6.41
C LEU A 102 -4.54 6.24 5.55
N ILE A 103 -5.44 7.20 5.76
CA ILE A 103 -5.44 8.45 5.00
C ILE A 103 -4.39 9.38 5.59
N ALA A 104 -3.30 9.62 4.85
CA ALA A 104 -2.27 10.58 5.25
C ALA A 104 -2.55 11.98 4.70
N ASP A 105 -3.08 12.07 3.47
CA ASP A 105 -3.47 13.31 2.82
C ASP A 105 -4.65 13.03 1.86
N ILE A 106 -5.44 14.04 1.51
CA ILE A 106 -6.46 13.95 0.44
C ILE A 106 -6.15 15.05 -0.55
N ASP A 107 -5.51 14.67 -1.65
CA ASP A 107 -4.94 15.61 -2.62
C ASP A 107 -6.03 16.51 -3.21
N GLY A 108 -7.22 15.97 -3.46
CA GLY A 108 -8.36 16.74 -3.98
C GLY A 108 -8.84 17.86 -3.05
N ILE A 109 -8.77 17.66 -1.72
CA ILE A 109 -9.11 18.72 -0.75
C ILE A 109 -7.99 19.75 -0.70
N LYS A 110 -6.74 19.27 -0.58
CA LYS A 110 -5.55 20.10 -0.47
C LYS A 110 -5.36 21.05 -1.66
N ASP A 111 -5.63 20.55 -2.86
CA ASP A 111 -5.47 21.31 -4.11
C ASP A 111 -6.75 22.05 -4.54
N GLY A 112 -7.85 21.91 -3.77
CA GLY A 112 -9.17 22.46 -4.15
C GLY A 112 -9.71 21.88 -5.47
N ASN A 113 -9.36 20.63 -5.79
CA ASN A 113 -9.67 19.97 -7.05
C ASN A 113 -10.79 18.94 -6.88
N GLU A 114 -12.02 19.35 -7.21
CA GLU A 114 -13.22 18.53 -7.07
C GLU A 114 -13.19 17.25 -7.91
N PHE A 115 -12.58 17.29 -9.10
CA PHE A 115 -12.46 16.11 -9.95
C PHE A 115 -11.51 15.05 -9.35
N LEU A 116 -10.41 15.51 -8.74
CA LEU A 116 -9.49 14.62 -8.01
C LEU A 116 -10.16 14.06 -6.76
N LEU A 117 -10.85 14.90 -6.00
CA LEU A 117 -11.59 14.50 -4.81
C LEU A 117 -12.61 13.39 -5.14
N GLN A 118 -13.37 13.54 -6.24
CA GLN A 118 -14.33 12.52 -6.65
C GLN A 118 -13.66 11.19 -7.00
N LYS A 119 -12.46 11.22 -7.60
CA LYS A 119 -11.68 10.01 -7.87
C LYS A 119 -11.20 9.35 -6.58
N GLU A 120 -10.74 10.13 -5.61
CA GLU A 120 -10.31 9.63 -4.31
C GLU A 120 -11.48 9.02 -3.54
N MET A 121 -12.65 9.68 -3.51
CA MET A 121 -13.86 9.13 -2.90
C MET A 121 -14.29 7.80 -3.55
N ASN A 122 -14.23 7.71 -4.88
CA ASN A 122 -14.52 6.47 -5.61
C ASN A 122 -13.49 5.38 -5.33
N TRP A 123 -12.23 5.75 -5.05
CA TRP A 123 -11.21 4.82 -4.58
C TRP A 123 -11.51 4.36 -3.15
N PHE A 124 -11.84 5.25 -2.21
CA PHE A 124 -12.10 4.87 -0.81
C PHE A 124 -13.31 3.94 -0.64
N ARG A 125 -14.37 4.14 -1.44
CA ARG A 125 -15.57 3.27 -1.47
C ARG A 125 -15.27 1.78 -1.71
N GLN A 126 -14.07 1.48 -2.19
CA GLN A 126 -13.60 0.12 -2.46
C GLN A 126 -13.12 -0.62 -1.20
N PHE A 127 -12.99 0.09 -0.08
CA PHE A 127 -12.46 -0.41 1.18
C PHE A 127 -13.51 -0.24 2.28
N ASN A 128 -13.60 -1.23 3.17
CA ASN A 128 -14.51 -1.17 4.32
C ASN A 128 -13.91 -0.39 5.51
N TYR A 129 -12.58 -0.24 5.51
CA TYR A 129 -11.82 0.44 6.55
C TYR A 129 -10.89 1.46 5.89
N PHE A 130 -11.20 2.73 6.09
CA PHE A 130 -10.41 3.89 5.65
C PHE A 130 -10.63 5.07 6.59
#